data_AF-A0A151Z8K2-F1
#
_entry.id   AF-A0A151Z8K2-F1
#
_cell.length_a   1.000
_cell.length_b   1.000
_cell.length_c   1.000
_cell.angle_alpha   90.00
_cell.angle_beta   90.00
_cell.angle_gamma   90.00
#
_symmetry.space_group_name_H-M   'P 1'
#
loop_
_entity.id
_entity.type
_entity.pdbx_description
1 polymer ?
#
loop_
_entity_poly.entity_id
_entity_poly.type
_entity_poly.pdbx_seq_one_letter_code
_entity_poly.pdbx_strand_id
1 'polypeptide(L)'
;MTFYLRLIAKFRLVSKDWNSKVIPKVHFRNLKHSWSEKCWSISNIHERDKLKKLLLMGVGGLQFFISEMVVDDELIQLLKNSSTISNVNLLKVETDGQDLENFVAIYKNLPGLDTVYLSGYLFKSVSPHIFKSIKHLHLYKFQLEINLLIHSIDIIQLEELSLYNEYDDLHTSHNLDPFYLYLSTNKSLQRLLFDSGHNKSVMGNFSSLVTLLNTNETLTDITLNAYCNDDMASNNQEFSITNKTVKILNTQKSRNIPMRWRCESKLQEMEIPYLDLNELTVIQSYHKSLKSLTIQNTPKNLECMIKLMKFGSLESLKIKPQLSHPRSTAINDSEFFSATCANPYIKTIQIDSIVQSRYISQLLRCNHPSLTSLSFVPEDHSILPDIKNDLMNNKNIQSLTFRKLLKLFGEEANTMFKIITQILEKNTNITEFYYPYLYMETEELAPIFNRSTSSLLKIALFKKVDPKLKLLLDNNFIENVNFSQFNYY
;
A
#
# COMPACT_ATOMS: atom_id res chain seq x y z
N MET A 1 20.91 2.81 0.34
CA MET A 1 21.63 3.08 -0.93
C MET A 1 23.15 2.87 -0.86
N THR A 2 23.87 3.39 0.14
CA THR A 2 25.33 3.17 0.27
C THR A 2 25.72 1.68 0.31
N PHE A 3 24.89 0.84 0.93
CA PHE A 3 25.03 -0.63 0.92
C PHE A 3 24.97 -1.22 -0.50
N TYR A 4 24.01 -0.80 -1.33
CA TYR A 4 23.82 -1.33 -2.69
C TYR A 4 24.95 -0.96 -3.64
N LEU A 5 25.42 0.30 -3.59
CA LEU A 5 26.58 0.73 -4.35
C LEU A 5 27.84 -0.06 -3.95
N ARG A 6 28.00 -0.38 -2.66
CA ARG A 6 29.07 -1.25 -2.16
C ARG A 6 28.90 -2.70 -2.61
N LEU A 7 27.68 -3.23 -2.62
CA LEU A 7 27.39 -4.58 -3.09
C LEU A 7 27.67 -4.73 -4.59
N ILE A 8 27.19 -3.79 -5.42
CA ILE A 8 27.50 -3.74 -6.85
C ILE A 8 29.01 -3.62 -7.02
N ALA A 9 29.67 -2.69 -6.35
CA ALA A 9 31.13 -2.56 -6.41
C ALA A 9 31.85 -3.88 -6.05
N LYS A 10 31.38 -4.61 -5.04
CA LYS A 10 31.91 -5.93 -4.67
C LYS A 10 31.68 -6.98 -5.76
N PHE A 11 30.48 -7.07 -6.36
CA PHE A 11 30.23 -7.97 -7.48
C PHE A 11 31.11 -7.67 -8.70
N ARG A 12 31.45 -6.39 -8.92
CA ARG A 12 32.38 -5.99 -9.99
C ARG A 12 33.81 -6.46 -9.77
N LEU A 13 34.22 -6.69 -8.53
CA LEU A 13 35.55 -7.20 -8.21
C LEU A 13 35.70 -8.71 -8.46
N VAL A 14 34.60 -9.42 -8.73
CA VAL A 14 34.62 -10.88 -8.94
C VAL A 14 35.35 -11.26 -10.24
N SER A 15 34.99 -10.66 -11.38
CA SER A 15 35.69 -10.86 -12.66
C SER A 15 35.25 -9.87 -13.75
N LYS A 16 36.05 -9.75 -14.83
CA LYS A 16 35.67 -9.00 -16.04
C LYS A 16 34.44 -9.59 -16.76
N ASP A 17 34.26 -10.91 -16.72
CA ASP A 17 33.08 -11.58 -17.28
C ASP A 17 31.81 -11.26 -16.50
N TRP A 18 31.90 -11.23 -15.15
CA TRP A 18 30.77 -10.81 -14.32
C TRP A 18 30.34 -9.37 -14.61
N ASN A 19 31.30 -8.47 -14.79
CA ASN A 19 31.04 -7.07 -15.14
C ASN A 19 30.29 -6.91 -16.47
N SER A 20 30.65 -7.68 -17.48
CA SER A 20 30.14 -7.51 -18.85
C SER A 20 28.90 -8.35 -19.16
N LYS A 21 28.72 -9.51 -18.50
CA LYS A 21 27.66 -10.48 -18.83
C LYS A 21 26.61 -10.68 -17.74
N VAL A 22 27.00 -10.53 -16.47
CA VAL A 22 26.14 -10.86 -15.33
C VAL A 22 25.47 -9.61 -14.76
N ILE A 23 26.25 -8.61 -14.37
CA ILE A 23 25.74 -7.40 -13.71
C ILE A 23 24.67 -6.65 -14.52
N PRO A 24 24.80 -6.47 -15.85
CA PRO A 24 23.74 -5.84 -16.66
C PRO A 24 22.42 -6.60 -16.66
N LYS A 25 22.42 -7.89 -16.31
CA LYS A 25 21.25 -8.78 -16.25
C LYS A 25 20.71 -8.98 -14.84
N VAL A 26 21.40 -8.48 -13.81
CA VAL A 26 20.93 -8.56 -12.41
C VAL A 26 19.78 -7.57 -12.24
N HIS A 27 18.57 -8.10 -12.12
CA HIS A 27 17.40 -7.30 -11.84
C HIS A 27 17.28 -7.10 -10.34
N PHE A 28 17.52 -5.88 -9.86
CA PHE A 28 17.33 -5.56 -8.45
C PHE A 28 15.83 -5.29 -8.18
N ARG A 29 14.99 -6.33 -8.28
CA ARG A 29 13.52 -6.23 -8.11
C ARG A 29 13.05 -5.86 -6.70
N ASN A 30 13.98 -5.76 -5.74
CA ASN A 30 13.72 -5.50 -4.32
C ASN A 30 14.41 -4.23 -3.80
N LEU A 31 14.77 -3.27 -4.66
CA LEU A 31 15.29 -1.97 -4.22
C LEU A 31 14.16 -1.13 -3.62
N LYS A 32 13.82 -1.41 -2.36
CA LYS A 32 12.81 -0.66 -1.62
C LYS A 32 13.43 0.62 -1.07
N HIS A 33 12.83 1.76 -1.41
CA HIS A 33 12.90 2.97 -0.62
C HIS A 33 11.49 3.53 -0.60
N SER A 34 10.78 3.40 0.52
CA SER A 34 9.33 3.63 0.69
C SER A 34 8.43 2.39 0.51
N TRP A 35 7.41 2.29 1.36
CA TRP A 35 6.46 1.17 1.46
C TRP A 35 5.41 1.14 0.34
N SER A 36 5.30 2.20 -0.46
CA SER A 36 4.32 2.31 -1.55
C SER A 36 4.92 2.17 -2.95
N GLU A 37 6.23 2.31 -3.09
CA GLU A 37 6.87 2.41 -4.41
C GLU A 37 7.92 1.32 -4.59
N LYS A 38 7.70 0.45 -5.59
CA LYS A 38 8.68 -0.57 -6.02
C LYS A 38 9.89 0.05 -6.76
N CYS A 39 10.08 1.37 -6.69
CA CYS A 39 11.01 2.15 -7.51
C CYS A 39 11.88 3.07 -6.62
N TRP A 40 13.08 3.41 -7.09
CA TRP A 40 13.96 4.37 -6.41
C TRP A 40 13.62 5.82 -6.78
N SER A 41 13.19 6.63 -5.79
CA SER A 41 12.98 8.07 -5.97
C SER A 41 14.29 8.87 -6.07
N ILE A 42 14.43 9.63 -7.15
CA ILE A 42 15.49 10.61 -7.43
C ILE A 42 14.86 12.01 -7.32
N SER A 43 15.06 12.64 -6.18
CA SER A 43 14.41 13.91 -5.79
C SER A 43 15.39 15.06 -5.61
N ASN A 44 16.68 14.77 -5.49
CA ASN A 44 17.72 15.77 -5.27
C ASN A 44 19.01 15.46 -6.06
N ILE A 45 19.86 16.48 -6.18
CA ILE A 45 21.13 16.43 -6.93
C ILE A 45 22.02 15.25 -6.49
N HIS A 46 22.06 14.96 -5.19
CA HIS A 46 22.90 13.88 -4.66
C HIS A 46 22.40 12.48 -5.10
N GLU A 47 21.09 12.28 -5.19
CA GLU A 47 20.49 11.07 -5.75
C GLU A 47 20.71 10.96 -7.26
N ARG A 48 20.58 12.09 -7.98
CA ARG A 48 20.88 12.17 -9.40
C ARG A 48 22.31 11.73 -9.71
N ASP A 49 23.29 12.25 -8.97
CA ASP A 49 24.70 11.90 -9.19
C ASP A 49 24.99 10.41 -8.92
N LYS A 50 24.24 9.79 -7.98
CA LYS A 50 24.29 8.35 -7.77
C LYS A 50 23.70 7.59 -8.95
N LEU A 51 22.58 8.06 -9.50
CA LEU A 51 21.96 7.46 -10.68
C LEU A 51 22.91 7.55 -11.87
N LYS A 52 23.49 8.73 -12.14
CA LYS A 52 24.50 8.91 -13.21
C LYS A 52 25.65 7.91 -13.07
N LYS A 53 26.18 7.74 -11.86
CA LYS A 53 27.21 6.72 -11.58
C LYS A 53 26.72 5.31 -11.92
N LEU A 54 25.51 4.92 -11.51
CA LEU A 54 24.95 3.59 -11.82
C LEU A 54 24.74 3.36 -13.32
N LEU A 55 24.28 4.38 -14.04
CA LEU A 55 24.09 4.35 -15.49
C LEU A 55 25.42 4.22 -16.22
N LEU A 56 26.43 5.03 -15.86
CA LEU A 56 27.80 4.93 -16.36
C LEU A 56 28.44 3.57 -16.06
N MET A 57 28.01 2.92 -14.97
CA MET A 57 28.46 1.59 -14.59
C MET A 57 27.79 0.47 -15.40
N GLY A 58 26.77 0.75 -16.22
CA GLY A 58 26.05 -0.25 -17.02
C GLY A 58 25.16 -1.16 -16.17
N VAL A 59 24.65 -0.68 -15.03
CA VAL A 59 23.75 -1.45 -14.17
C VAL A 59 22.35 -1.45 -14.78
N GLY A 60 21.87 -2.64 -15.16
CA GLY A 60 20.52 -2.83 -15.73
C GLY A 60 19.44 -3.09 -14.68
N GLY A 61 18.17 -3.12 -15.13
CA GLY A 61 17.03 -3.55 -14.31
C GLY A 61 16.66 -2.61 -13.15
N LEU A 62 17.07 -1.33 -13.22
CA LEU A 62 16.71 -0.32 -12.23
C LEU A 62 15.36 0.31 -12.60
N GLN A 63 14.42 0.24 -11.67
CA GLN A 63 13.21 1.06 -11.72
C GLN A 63 13.43 2.29 -10.86
N PHE A 64 13.28 3.46 -11.46
CA PHE A 64 13.46 4.73 -10.77
C PHE A 64 12.30 5.64 -11.05
N PHE A 65 12.19 6.63 -10.18
CA PHE A 65 11.34 7.79 -10.25
C PHE A 65 12.30 8.96 -10.36
N ILE A 66 12.13 9.87 -11.32
CA ILE A 66 12.97 11.07 -11.42
C ILE A 66 12.08 12.29 -11.34
N SER A 67 12.30 13.11 -10.31
CA SER A 67 11.73 14.45 -10.22
C SER A 67 12.32 15.33 -11.31
N GLU A 68 11.51 16.18 -11.92
CA GLU A 68 11.97 17.12 -12.95
C GLU A 68 13.11 18.05 -12.48
N MET A 69 13.13 18.41 -11.18
CA MET A 69 14.09 19.39 -10.62
C MET A 69 15.54 18.92 -10.70
N VAL A 70 15.76 17.64 -10.98
CA VAL A 70 17.07 17.02 -11.06
C VAL A 70 17.37 16.44 -12.44
N VAL A 71 16.48 16.65 -13.41
CA VAL A 71 16.73 16.26 -14.79
C VAL A 71 17.60 17.32 -15.45
N ASP A 72 18.74 16.90 -15.99
CA ASP A 72 19.61 17.74 -16.81
C ASP A 72 19.97 17.03 -18.12
N ASP A 73 20.49 17.78 -19.08
CA ASP A 73 20.86 17.24 -20.40
C ASP A 73 21.83 16.07 -20.29
N GLU A 74 22.79 16.11 -19.35
CA GLU A 74 23.74 15.03 -19.15
C GLU A 74 23.03 13.74 -18.71
N LEU A 75 22.09 13.82 -17.77
CA LEU A 75 21.27 12.69 -17.35
C LEU A 75 20.44 12.15 -18.51
N ILE A 76 19.81 13.03 -19.29
CA ILE A 76 19.04 12.64 -20.48
C ILE A 76 19.93 11.89 -21.48
N GLN A 77 21.14 12.39 -21.77
CA GLN A 77 22.07 11.73 -22.69
C GLN A 77 22.53 10.37 -22.16
N LEU A 78 22.82 10.25 -20.86
CA LEU A 78 23.15 8.96 -20.23
C LEU A 78 21.98 7.97 -20.33
N LEU A 79 20.75 8.47 -20.13
CA LEU A 79 19.52 7.70 -20.26
C LEU A 79 19.14 7.37 -21.70
N LYS A 80 19.75 7.98 -22.72
CA LYS A 80 19.60 7.58 -24.14
C LYS A 80 20.66 6.58 -24.58
N ASN A 81 21.90 6.78 -24.13
CA ASN A 81 23.07 6.03 -24.58
C ASN A 81 23.30 4.71 -23.82
N SER A 82 22.63 4.53 -22.68
CA SER A 82 22.69 3.29 -21.92
C SER A 82 22.09 2.13 -22.73
N SER A 83 22.92 1.25 -23.28
CA SER A 83 22.46 -0.01 -23.92
C SER A 83 21.68 -0.94 -22.96
N THR A 84 21.62 -0.56 -21.68
CA THR A 84 20.90 -1.18 -20.57
C THR A 84 19.48 -0.63 -20.33
N ILE A 85 18.97 0.32 -21.15
CA ILE A 85 17.60 0.89 -21.09
C ILE A 85 16.55 -0.14 -21.53
N SER A 86 16.41 -1.19 -20.74
CA SER A 86 15.29 -2.11 -20.85
C SER A 86 14.21 -1.85 -19.78
N ASN A 87 14.40 -0.91 -18.85
CA ASN A 87 13.50 -0.81 -17.68
C ASN A 87 13.36 0.60 -17.06
N VAL A 88 13.39 1.69 -17.84
CA VAL A 88 12.92 3.00 -17.32
C VAL A 88 11.41 3.02 -17.36
N ASN A 89 10.78 2.45 -16.34
CA ASN A 89 9.32 2.26 -16.38
C ASN A 89 8.55 3.51 -15.92
N LEU A 90 9.13 4.33 -15.03
CA LEU A 90 8.36 5.33 -14.27
C LEU A 90 9.02 6.72 -14.28
N LEU A 91 8.25 7.75 -14.64
CA LEU A 91 8.63 9.15 -14.49
C LEU A 91 7.54 9.87 -13.69
N LYS A 92 7.89 10.44 -12.54
CA LYS A 92 7.01 11.37 -11.83
C LYS A 92 7.50 12.78 -12.01
N VAL A 93 6.63 13.58 -12.59
CA VAL A 93 6.92 14.97 -12.86
C VAL A 93 6.05 15.79 -11.91
N GLU A 94 6.67 16.30 -10.85
CA GLU A 94 6.04 17.14 -9.83
C GLU A 94 6.15 18.63 -10.20
N THR A 95 5.60 19.04 -11.35
CA THR A 95 5.59 20.46 -11.74
C THR A 95 4.23 21.07 -11.48
N ASP A 96 4.25 22.28 -10.93
CA ASP A 96 3.07 23.15 -10.83
C ASP A 96 2.81 23.90 -12.15
N GLY A 97 3.30 23.40 -13.29
CA GLY A 97 2.97 23.87 -14.63
C GLY A 97 3.87 24.95 -15.23
N GLN A 98 4.95 25.36 -14.55
CA GLN A 98 5.80 26.48 -15.00
C GLN A 98 6.85 26.11 -16.07
N ASP A 99 7.08 24.81 -16.34
CA ASP A 99 8.11 24.37 -17.29
C ASP A 99 7.63 23.28 -18.26
N LEU A 100 6.56 23.59 -18.99
CA LEU A 100 5.93 22.69 -19.98
C LEU A 100 6.92 22.24 -21.07
N GLU A 101 7.77 23.14 -21.56
CA GLU A 101 8.71 22.85 -22.64
C GLU A 101 9.77 21.84 -22.19
N ASN A 102 10.32 22.03 -20.98
CA ASN A 102 11.25 21.08 -20.39
C ASN A 102 10.58 19.72 -20.14
N PHE A 103 9.35 19.69 -19.64
CA PHE A 103 8.61 18.42 -19.49
C PHE A 103 8.50 17.66 -20.82
N VAL A 104 8.05 18.34 -21.88
CA VAL A 104 7.90 17.72 -23.21
C VAL A 104 9.26 17.26 -23.75
N ALA A 105 10.32 18.05 -23.54
CA ALA A 105 11.67 17.69 -23.93
C ALA A 105 12.14 16.44 -23.17
N ILE A 106 11.96 16.37 -21.86
CA ILE A 106 12.31 15.22 -21.02
C ILE A 106 11.54 13.99 -21.51
N TYR A 107 10.21 14.08 -21.62
CA TYR A 107 9.36 12.96 -22.01
C TYR A 107 9.75 12.38 -23.37
N LYS A 108 9.88 13.22 -24.41
CA LYS A 108 10.23 12.77 -25.78
C LYS A 108 11.58 12.06 -25.84
N ASN A 109 12.45 12.35 -24.88
CA ASN A 109 13.83 11.90 -24.86
C ASN A 109 14.06 10.66 -23.97
N LEU A 110 13.03 10.19 -23.25
CA LEU A 110 13.10 9.02 -22.37
C LEU A 110 12.33 7.84 -23.01
N PRO A 111 13.00 6.93 -23.73
CA PRO A 111 12.34 5.76 -24.31
C PRO A 111 11.93 4.77 -23.21
N GLY A 112 10.75 4.14 -23.38
CA GLY A 112 10.30 3.03 -22.52
C GLY A 112 9.43 3.41 -21.32
N LEU A 113 9.06 4.69 -21.17
CA LEU A 113 8.14 5.12 -20.12
C LEU A 113 6.76 4.45 -20.29
N ASP A 114 6.31 3.75 -19.25
CA ASP A 114 4.97 3.16 -19.16
C ASP A 114 4.08 3.89 -18.15
N THR A 115 4.67 4.59 -17.17
CA THR A 115 3.97 5.23 -16.06
C THR A 115 4.35 6.70 -15.94
N VAL A 116 3.34 7.57 -15.85
CA VAL A 116 3.51 9.02 -15.72
C VAL A 116 2.64 9.59 -14.61
N TYR A 117 3.22 10.43 -13.77
CA TYR A 117 2.51 11.22 -12.76
C TYR A 117 2.56 12.71 -13.12
N LEU A 118 1.41 13.37 -13.18
CA LEU A 118 1.29 14.78 -13.61
C LEU A 118 0.27 15.54 -12.77
N SER A 119 0.47 16.84 -12.64
CA SER A 119 -0.58 17.73 -12.14
C SER A 119 -1.70 17.87 -13.20
N GLY A 120 -2.93 18.05 -12.74
CA GLY A 120 -4.07 18.32 -13.63
C GLY A 120 -3.86 19.58 -14.49
N TYR A 121 -3.13 20.58 -13.99
CA TYR A 121 -2.78 21.80 -14.74
C TYR A 121 -1.86 21.52 -15.93
N LEU A 122 -0.77 20.77 -15.70
CA LEU A 122 0.16 20.43 -16.77
C LEU A 122 -0.51 19.56 -17.82
N PHE A 123 -1.34 18.61 -17.39
CA PHE A 123 -2.08 17.73 -18.29
C PHE A 123 -3.03 18.50 -19.24
N LYS A 124 -3.63 19.62 -18.80
CA LYS A 124 -4.42 20.50 -19.68
C LYS A 124 -3.62 21.09 -20.83
N SER A 125 -2.35 21.36 -20.58
CA SER A 125 -1.48 22.13 -21.48
C SER A 125 -0.67 21.25 -22.44
N VAL A 126 -0.66 19.93 -22.25
CA VAL A 126 0.10 18.98 -23.06
C VAL A 126 -0.82 18.28 -24.07
N SER A 127 -0.36 18.12 -25.31
CA SER A 127 -1.08 17.31 -26.30
C SER A 127 -1.14 15.83 -25.86
N PRO A 128 -2.32 15.18 -25.85
CA PRO A 128 -2.45 13.77 -25.45
C PRO A 128 -1.61 12.82 -26.30
N HIS A 129 -1.31 13.20 -27.55
CA HIS A 129 -0.47 12.40 -28.46
C HIS A 129 0.97 12.21 -27.98
N ILE A 130 1.44 13.04 -27.06
CA ILE A 130 2.75 12.86 -26.45
C ILE A 130 2.73 11.56 -25.62
N PHE A 131 1.61 11.21 -24.99
CA PHE A 131 1.49 10.06 -24.10
C PHE A 131 1.21 8.70 -24.77
N LYS A 132 1.40 8.56 -26.09
CA LYS A 132 1.04 7.32 -26.84
C LYS A 132 1.67 6.02 -26.32
N SER A 133 2.79 6.08 -25.60
CA SER A 133 3.45 4.90 -25.02
C SER A 133 3.07 4.63 -23.56
N ILE A 134 2.30 5.53 -22.94
CA ILE A 134 1.94 5.43 -21.52
C ILE A 134 0.80 4.43 -21.33
N LYS A 135 0.99 3.56 -20.34
CA LYS A 135 0.00 2.58 -19.89
C LYS A 135 -0.66 3.00 -18.58
N HIS A 136 0.07 3.68 -17.71
CA HIS A 136 -0.41 4.09 -16.40
C HIS A 136 -0.28 5.62 -16.23
N LEU A 137 -1.40 6.28 -16.00
CA LEU A 137 -1.45 7.74 -15.81
C LEU A 137 -1.98 8.06 -14.43
N HIS A 138 -1.22 8.85 -13.67
CA HIS A 138 -1.62 9.33 -12.35
C HIS A 138 -1.71 10.86 -12.37
N LEU A 139 -2.92 11.38 -12.20
CA LEU A 139 -3.19 12.81 -12.16
C LEU A 139 -3.46 13.23 -10.71
N TYR A 140 -2.65 14.15 -10.19
CA TYR A 140 -2.89 14.80 -8.89
C TYR A 140 -3.38 16.23 -9.10
N LYS A 141 -4.06 16.82 -8.10
CA LYS A 141 -4.70 18.15 -8.22
C LYS A 141 -5.65 18.22 -9.43
N PHE A 142 -6.57 17.26 -9.50
CA PHE A 142 -7.51 17.14 -10.62
C PHE A 142 -8.47 18.34 -10.70
N GLN A 143 -8.21 19.26 -11.65
CA GLN A 143 -9.12 20.35 -12.03
C GLN A 143 -9.52 20.27 -13.52
N LEU A 144 -9.52 19.07 -14.10
CA LEU A 144 -9.71 18.87 -15.54
C LEU A 144 -11.18 18.79 -15.93
N GLU A 145 -11.50 19.34 -17.10
CA GLU A 145 -12.80 19.10 -17.73
C GLU A 145 -12.91 17.64 -18.15
N ILE A 146 -14.07 17.03 -17.86
CA ILE A 146 -14.31 15.60 -18.10
C ILE A 146 -14.18 15.25 -19.59
N ASN A 147 -14.63 16.13 -20.49
CA ASN A 147 -14.53 15.90 -21.93
C ASN A 147 -13.08 15.84 -22.40
N LEU A 148 -12.21 16.70 -21.86
CA LEU A 148 -10.78 16.67 -22.16
C LEU A 148 -10.15 15.38 -21.64
N LEU A 149 -10.50 14.94 -20.43
CA LEU A 149 -10.03 13.68 -19.89
C LEU A 149 -10.45 12.48 -20.77
N ILE A 150 -11.72 12.42 -21.16
CA ILE A 150 -12.26 11.36 -22.04
C ILE A 150 -11.47 11.33 -23.36
N HIS A 151 -11.32 12.48 -24.01
CA HIS A 151 -10.58 12.61 -25.26
C HIS A 151 -9.13 12.14 -25.11
N SER A 152 -8.46 12.52 -24.04
CA SER A 152 -7.09 12.08 -23.78
C SER A 152 -6.99 10.57 -23.57
N ILE A 153 -7.92 9.96 -22.81
CA ILE A 153 -7.91 8.51 -22.57
C ILE A 153 -8.13 7.75 -23.89
N ASP A 154 -9.01 8.24 -24.76
CA ASP A 154 -9.27 7.63 -26.07
C ASP A 154 -8.02 7.65 -26.97
N ILE A 155 -7.22 8.71 -26.91
CA ILE A 155 -5.96 8.80 -27.65
C ILE A 155 -4.88 7.89 -27.05
N ILE A 156 -4.80 7.84 -25.72
CA ILE A 156 -3.69 7.19 -25.01
C ILE A 156 -3.90 5.68 -24.87
N GLN A 157 -5.15 5.22 -24.71
CA GLN A 157 -5.51 3.80 -24.50
C GLN A 157 -4.83 3.19 -23.25
N LEU A 158 -5.01 3.84 -22.10
CA LEU A 158 -4.41 3.47 -20.81
C LEU A 158 -4.88 2.09 -20.30
N GLU A 159 -3.99 1.41 -19.56
CA GLU A 159 -4.28 0.23 -18.72
C GLU A 159 -4.65 0.63 -17.28
N GLU A 160 -4.09 1.73 -16.77
CA GLU A 160 -4.35 2.27 -15.42
C GLU A 160 -4.53 3.78 -15.44
N LEU A 161 -5.52 4.26 -14.70
CA LEU A 161 -5.77 5.68 -14.48
C LEU A 161 -6.01 5.93 -12.99
N SER A 162 -5.20 6.81 -12.42
CA SER A 162 -5.40 7.35 -11.07
C SER A 162 -5.71 8.83 -11.12
N LEU A 163 -6.75 9.24 -10.42
CA LEU A 163 -7.20 10.62 -10.30
C LEU A 163 -7.29 10.95 -8.82
N TYR A 164 -6.48 11.91 -8.38
CA TYR A 164 -6.38 12.30 -6.98
C TYR A 164 -6.58 13.81 -6.84
N ASN A 165 -7.49 14.21 -5.95
CA ASN A 165 -7.78 15.60 -5.68
C ASN A 165 -7.54 15.93 -4.20
N GLU A 166 -6.60 16.82 -3.93
CA GLU A 166 -6.25 17.29 -2.57
C GLU A 166 -6.95 18.57 -2.16
N TYR A 167 -7.54 19.32 -3.10
CA TYR A 167 -8.05 20.65 -2.80
C TYR A 167 -9.51 20.64 -2.35
N ASP A 168 -9.73 21.23 -1.17
CA ASP A 168 -11.04 21.61 -0.61
C ASP A 168 -11.60 22.92 -1.21
N ASP A 169 -10.84 23.61 -2.06
CA ASP A 169 -11.27 24.86 -2.72
C ASP A 169 -12.35 24.57 -3.79
N LEU A 170 -13.58 24.49 -3.29
CA LEU A 170 -14.74 25.28 -3.67
C LEU A 170 -14.86 25.69 -5.15
N HIS A 171 -15.84 25.07 -5.85
CA HIS A 171 -16.97 25.69 -6.58
C HIS A 171 -17.36 25.00 -7.90
N THR A 172 -16.57 24.07 -8.44
CA THR A 172 -16.98 23.30 -9.62
C THR A 172 -17.56 21.95 -9.19
N SER A 173 -18.86 21.76 -9.38
CA SER A 173 -19.45 20.43 -9.36
C SER A 173 -19.05 19.71 -10.64
N HIS A 174 -18.25 18.66 -10.53
CA HIS A 174 -17.92 17.81 -11.67
C HIS A 174 -18.88 16.62 -11.67
N ASN A 175 -19.80 16.59 -12.64
CA ASN A 175 -20.67 15.44 -12.87
C ASN A 175 -19.87 14.33 -13.58
N LEU A 176 -19.55 13.24 -12.86
CA LEU A 176 -18.80 12.10 -13.40
C LEU A 176 -19.60 11.18 -14.34
N ASP A 177 -20.90 11.40 -14.53
CA ASP A 177 -21.73 10.52 -15.37
C ASP A 177 -21.19 10.31 -16.79
N PRO A 178 -20.81 11.37 -17.55
CA PRO A 178 -20.28 11.17 -18.91
C PRO A 178 -18.99 10.35 -18.89
N PHE A 179 -18.19 10.49 -17.83
CA PHE A 179 -16.97 9.73 -17.64
C PHE A 179 -17.26 8.25 -17.39
N TYR A 180 -18.20 7.93 -16.49
CA TYR A 180 -18.60 6.54 -16.24
C TYR A 180 -19.23 5.88 -17.47
N LEU A 181 -20.07 6.60 -18.20
CA LEU A 181 -20.67 6.11 -19.44
C LEU A 181 -19.62 5.86 -20.51
N TYR A 182 -18.65 6.76 -20.68
CA TYR A 182 -17.52 6.52 -21.60
C TYR A 182 -16.74 5.26 -21.19
N LEU A 183 -16.33 5.17 -19.92
CA LEU A 183 -15.56 4.04 -19.41
C LEU A 183 -16.32 2.72 -19.53
N SER A 184 -17.66 2.72 -19.54
CA SER A 184 -18.46 1.51 -19.74
C SER A 184 -18.16 0.81 -21.07
N THR A 185 -17.68 1.56 -22.06
CA THR A 185 -17.34 1.08 -23.41
C THR A 185 -15.83 1.00 -23.67
N ASN A 186 -15.01 1.54 -22.77
CA ASN A 186 -13.57 1.52 -22.90
C ASN A 186 -13.04 0.07 -22.79
N LYS A 187 -12.09 -0.29 -23.66
CA LYS A 187 -11.58 -1.65 -23.80
C LYS A 187 -10.13 -1.83 -23.33
N SER A 188 -9.47 -0.75 -22.91
CA SER A 188 -8.05 -0.75 -22.53
C SER A 188 -7.87 -0.75 -21.01
N LEU A 189 -8.71 0.00 -20.31
CA LEU A 189 -8.54 0.31 -18.89
C LEU A 189 -8.88 -0.89 -18.03
N GLN A 190 -7.92 -1.28 -17.19
CA GLN A 190 -8.03 -2.39 -16.26
C GLN A 190 -8.12 -1.93 -14.81
N ARG A 191 -7.56 -0.76 -14.49
CA ARG A 191 -7.51 -0.20 -13.14
C ARG A 191 -7.93 1.26 -13.12
N LEU A 192 -8.90 1.59 -12.26
CA LEU A 192 -9.38 2.95 -12.04
C LEU A 192 -9.27 3.29 -10.56
N LEU A 193 -8.46 4.29 -10.24
CA LEU A 193 -8.38 4.87 -8.91
C LEU A 193 -8.93 6.30 -8.98
N PHE A 194 -9.97 6.58 -8.22
CA PHE A 194 -10.53 7.91 -8.08
C PHE A 194 -10.68 8.27 -6.61
N ASP A 195 -9.91 9.25 -6.16
CA ASP A 195 -9.95 9.75 -4.80
C ASP A 195 -10.14 11.27 -4.77
N SER A 196 -11.32 11.68 -4.31
CA SER A 196 -11.70 13.09 -4.24
C SER A 196 -11.29 13.77 -2.92
N GLY A 197 -10.52 13.11 -2.05
CA GLY A 197 -10.09 13.69 -0.78
C GLY A 197 -11.31 14.03 0.09
N HIS A 198 -11.46 15.28 0.55
CA HIS A 198 -12.66 15.73 1.26
C HIS A 198 -13.70 16.41 0.37
N ASN A 199 -13.41 16.55 -0.93
CA ASN A 199 -14.23 17.29 -1.84
C ASN A 199 -15.55 16.54 -2.15
N LYS A 200 -16.66 17.15 -1.69
CA LYS A 200 -18.03 16.68 -1.92
C LYS A 200 -18.59 17.12 -3.28
N SER A 201 -17.96 18.03 -4.01
CA SER A 201 -18.51 18.58 -5.25
C SER A 201 -18.32 17.66 -6.46
N VAL A 202 -17.47 16.65 -6.38
CA VAL A 202 -17.30 15.66 -7.45
C VAL A 202 -18.22 14.48 -7.18
N MET A 203 -19.27 14.36 -7.99
CA MET A 203 -20.35 13.38 -7.80
C MET A 203 -20.67 12.71 -9.13
N GLY A 204 -20.99 11.43 -9.08
CA GLY A 204 -21.62 10.71 -10.18
C GLY A 204 -22.91 10.07 -9.70
N ASN A 205 -23.84 9.84 -10.62
CA ASN A 205 -25.06 9.12 -10.35
C ASN A 205 -24.76 7.63 -10.19
N PHE A 206 -25.42 7.01 -9.22
CA PHE A 206 -25.27 5.58 -8.94
C PHE A 206 -25.62 4.70 -10.15
N SER A 207 -26.62 5.10 -10.94
CA SER A 207 -27.05 4.40 -12.16
C SER A 207 -25.93 4.32 -13.22
N SER A 208 -25.21 5.41 -13.45
CA SER A 208 -24.08 5.48 -14.38
C SER A 208 -22.93 4.58 -13.92
N LEU A 209 -22.65 4.56 -12.61
CA LEU A 209 -21.66 3.67 -12.03
C LEU A 209 -22.05 2.19 -12.16
N VAL A 210 -23.31 1.84 -11.88
CA VAL A 210 -23.80 0.46 -12.08
C VAL A 210 -23.72 0.06 -13.55
N THR A 211 -24.00 0.98 -14.46
CA THR A 211 -23.85 0.75 -15.91
C THR A 211 -22.39 0.48 -16.28
N LEU A 212 -21.46 1.29 -15.76
CA LEU A 212 -20.02 1.06 -15.89
C LEU A 212 -19.64 -0.35 -15.40
N LEU A 213 -20.02 -0.69 -14.16
CA LEU A 213 -19.69 -1.99 -13.57
C LEU A 213 -20.27 -3.14 -14.39
N ASN A 214 -21.54 -3.08 -14.79
CA ASN A 214 -22.19 -4.19 -15.48
C ASN A 214 -21.71 -4.39 -16.92
N THR A 215 -21.28 -3.31 -17.59
CA THR A 215 -20.98 -3.33 -19.03
C THR A 215 -19.48 -3.46 -19.30
N ASN A 216 -18.63 -2.89 -18.45
CA ASN A 216 -17.20 -2.90 -18.71
C ASN A 216 -16.59 -4.30 -18.45
N GLU A 217 -15.92 -4.84 -19.46
CA GLU A 217 -15.36 -6.19 -19.43
C GLU A 217 -13.87 -6.24 -19.02
N THR A 218 -13.19 -5.10 -18.97
CA THR A 218 -11.73 -5.01 -18.78
C THR A 218 -11.31 -4.57 -17.39
N LEU A 219 -12.14 -3.79 -16.69
CA LEU A 219 -11.89 -3.28 -15.35
C LEU A 219 -11.87 -4.43 -14.35
N THR A 220 -10.75 -4.53 -13.64
CA THR A 220 -10.50 -5.53 -12.60
C THR A 220 -10.23 -4.91 -11.23
N ASP A 221 -9.79 -3.66 -11.17
CA ASP A 221 -9.52 -2.92 -9.95
C ASP A 221 -10.22 -1.56 -10.00
N ILE A 222 -11.08 -1.30 -9.02
CA ILE A 222 -11.83 -0.06 -8.91
C ILE A 222 -11.74 0.45 -7.48
N THR A 223 -11.12 1.62 -7.32
CA THR A 223 -11.16 2.40 -6.08
C THR A 223 -11.93 3.69 -6.33
N LEU A 224 -13.02 3.88 -5.61
CA LEU A 224 -13.90 5.05 -5.70
C LEU A 224 -14.11 5.63 -4.30
N ASN A 225 -13.29 6.62 -3.98
CA ASN A 225 -13.43 7.43 -2.76
C ASN A 225 -14.20 8.74 -3.06
N ALA A 226 -15.21 8.67 -3.93
CA ALA A 226 -16.13 9.76 -4.25
C ALA A 226 -17.50 9.57 -3.58
N TYR A 227 -18.25 10.66 -3.43
CA TYR A 227 -19.66 10.59 -3.06
C TYR A 227 -20.48 10.23 -4.31
N CYS A 228 -21.25 9.15 -4.22
CA CYS A 228 -22.32 8.89 -5.19
C CYS A 228 -23.61 9.45 -4.60
N ASN A 229 -24.36 10.24 -5.35
CA ASN A 229 -25.68 10.70 -4.90
C ASN A 229 -26.65 9.50 -4.90
N ASP A 230 -26.93 8.99 -3.71
CA ASP A 230 -28.01 8.02 -3.47
C ASP A 230 -29.40 8.68 -3.50
N ASP A 231 -29.46 10.02 -3.37
CA ASP A 231 -30.70 10.78 -3.11
C ASP A 231 -31.70 10.84 -4.28
N MET A 232 -31.45 10.13 -5.40
CA MET A 232 -32.46 9.89 -6.43
C MET A 232 -33.19 8.54 -6.28
N ALA A 233 -32.99 7.84 -5.15
CA ALA A 233 -33.80 6.69 -4.74
C ALA A 233 -35.25 7.05 -4.33
N SER A 234 -35.74 8.24 -4.71
CA SER A 234 -37.16 8.62 -4.62
C SER A 234 -38.04 7.91 -5.66
N ASN A 235 -37.45 7.22 -6.64
CA ASN A 235 -38.16 6.31 -7.55
C ASN A 235 -37.66 4.88 -7.35
N ASN A 236 -38.58 3.93 -7.16
CA ASN A 236 -38.41 2.50 -6.87
C ASN A 236 -37.55 1.66 -7.87
N GLN A 237 -36.60 2.23 -8.60
CA GLN A 237 -35.67 1.46 -9.44
C GLN A 237 -34.56 0.85 -8.56
N GLU A 238 -34.70 -0.44 -8.29
CA GLU A 238 -33.60 -1.23 -7.73
C GLU A 238 -32.51 -1.43 -8.79
N PHE A 239 -31.41 -0.69 -8.67
CA PHE A 239 -30.21 -0.97 -9.45
C PHE A 239 -29.52 -2.23 -8.92
N SER A 240 -29.25 -3.20 -9.80
CA SER A 240 -28.53 -4.44 -9.48
C SER A 240 -27.20 -4.52 -10.21
N ILE A 241 -26.17 -5.01 -9.52
CA ILE A 241 -24.86 -5.26 -10.10
C ILE A 241 -24.71 -6.76 -10.40
N THR A 242 -24.37 -7.06 -11.64
CA THR A 242 -24.15 -8.41 -12.19
C THR A 242 -22.74 -8.59 -12.72
N ASN A 243 -21.81 -7.71 -12.35
CA ASN A 243 -20.43 -7.74 -12.80
C ASN A 243 -19.70 -9.01 -12.30
N LYS A 244 -18.86 -9.55 -13.19
CA LYS A 244 -18.02 -10.74 -12.94
C LYS A 244 -16.55 -10.53 -13.34
N THR A 245 -16.12 -9.29 -13.52
CA THR A 245 -14.75 -8.95 -13.97
C THR A 245 -13.94 -8.30 -12.86
N VAL A 246 -14.58 -7.46 -12.04
CA VAL A 246 -13.94 -6.77 -10.92
C VAL A 246 -13.47 -7.78 -9.87
N LYS A 247 -12.20 -7.63 -9.47
CA LYS A 247 -11.52 -8.43 -8.45
C LYS A 247 -11.20 -7.62 -7.21
N ILE A 248 -10.92 -6.32 -7.36
CA ILE A 248 -10.62 -5.42 -6.26
C ILE A 248 -11.64 -4.29 -6.29
N LEU A 249 -12.33 -4.09 -5.16
CA LEU A 249 -13.30 -3.01 -4.99
C LEU A 249 -13.02 -2.27 -3.68
N ASN A 250 -12.68 -0.98 -3.80
CA ASN A 250 -12.49 -0.11 -2.67
C ASN A 250 -13.47 1.06 -2.70
N THR A 251 -14.41 1.10 -1.75
CA THR A 251 -15.47 2.11 -1.70
C THR A 251 -15.57 2.67 -0.28
N GLN A 252 -14.54 3.39 0.18
CA GLN A 252 -14.46 3.87 1.57
C GLN A 252 -15.64 4.75 1.99
N LYS A 253 -16.29 5.43 1.03
CA LYS A 253 -17.38 6.38 1.29
C LYS A 253 -18.77 5.91 0.89
N SER A 254 -18.89 4.83 0.10
CA SER A 254 -20.18 4.36 -0.41
C SER A 254 -20.49 2.96 0.11
N ARG A 255 -21.50 2.87 0.98
CA ARG A 255 -21.99 1.62 1.56
C ARG A 255 -22.77 0.78 0.54
N ASN A 256 -23.43 1.44 -0.41
CA ASN A 256 -24.45 0.80 -1.22
C ASN A 256 -23.89 -0.02 -2.39
N ILE A 257 -22.67 0.29 -2.87
CA ILE A 257 -22.12 -0.37 -4.07
C ILE A 257 -21.98 -1.88 -3.86
N PRO A 258 -21.25 -2.39 -2.84
CA PRO A 258 -21.11 -3.85 -2.68
C PRO A 258 -22.46 -4.55 -2.44
N MET A 259 -23.43 -3.82 -1.86
CA MET A 259 -24.73 -4.37 -1.46
C MET A 259 -25.75 -4.51 -2.58
N ARG A 260 -25.48 -3.96 -3.76
CA ARG A 260 -26.32 -4.13 -4.95
C ARG A 260 -25.94 -5.33 -5.80
N TRP A 261 -24.94 -6.13 -5.42
CA TRP A 261 -24.62 -7.35 -6.15
C TRP A 261 -25.77 -8.38 -6.10
N ARG A 262 -26.08 -8.99 -7.25
CA ARG A 262 -27.16 -9.99 -7.40
C ARG A 262 -26.73 -11.25 -8.15
N CYS A 263 -25.43 -11.44 -8.38
CA CYS A 263 -24.86 -12.66 -8.95
C CYS A 263 -23.56 -13.05 -8.25
N GLU A 264 -23.01 -14.23 -8.53
CA GLU A 264 -21.67 -14.57 -8.04
C GLU A 264 -20.62 -13.64 -8.66
N SER A 265 -19.85 -12.98 -7.80
CA SER A 265 -18.78 -12.03 -8.15
C SER A 265 -17.41 -12.72 -8.21
N LYS A 266 -16.44 -12.06 -8.87
CA LYS A 266 -15.01 -12.43 -8.81
C LYS A 266 -14.20 -11.58 -7.82
N LEU A 267 -14.88 -10.84 -6.93
CA LEU A 267 -14.21 -10.02 -5.93
C LEU A 267 -13.35 -10.88 -5.02
N GLN A 268 -12.07 -10.52 -4.93
CA GLN A 268 -11.04 -11.11 -4.09
C GLN A 268 -10.67 -10.18 -2.95
N GLU A 269 -10.74 -8.87 -3.16
CA GLU A 269 -10.43 -7.85 -2.16
C GLU A 269 -11.55 -6.81 -2.11
N MET A 270 -11.97 -6.48 -0.89
CA MET A 270 -13.04 -5.52 -0.65
C MET A 270 -12.71 -4.62 0.54
N GLU A 271 -12.98 -3.32 0.40
CA GLU A 271 -12.93 -2.34 1.49
C GLU A 271 -14.29 -1.65 1.64
N ILE A 272 -14.91 -1.83 2.80
CA ILE A 272 -16.26 -1.32 3.13
C ILE A 272 -16.22 -0.37 4.33
N PRO A 273 -17.13 0.61 4.41
CA PRO A 273 -17.17 1.55 5.52
C PRO A 273 -17.62 0.91 6.85
N TYR A 274 -18.63 0.04 6.81
CA TYR A 274 -19.23 -0.64 7.96
C TYR A 274 -19.69 -2.04 7.54
N LEU A 275 -19.88 -2.95 8.51
CA LEU A 275 -20.42 -4.29 8.29
C LEU A 275 -21.56 -4.58 9.28
N ASP A 276 -22.76 -4.84 8.76
CA ASP A 276 -23.92 -5.37 9.47
C ASP A 276 -24.33 -6.76 8.95
N LEU A 277 -25.40 -7.32 9.53
CA LEU A 277 -25.88 -8.67 9.19
C LEU A 277 -26.42 -8.79 7.76
N ASN A 278 -27.05 -7.73 7.23
CA ASN A 278 -27.52 -7.71 5.85
C ASN A 278 -26.32 -7.71 4.89
N GLU A 279 -25.29 -6.93 5.21
CA GLU A 279 -24.07 -6.91 4.41
C GLU A 279 -23.31 -8.22 4.43
N LEU A 280 -23.22 -8.85 5.58
CA LEU A 280 -22.63 -10.18 5.68
C LEU A 280 -23.40 -11.21 4.84
N THR A 281 -24.74 -11.12 4.82
CA THR A 281 -25.58 -12.03 4.02
C THR A 281 -25.29 -11.87 2.53
N VAL A 282 -25.12 -10.64 2.04
CA VAL A 282 -24.72 -10.36 0.65
C VAL A 282 -23.34 -10.94 0.37
N ILE A 283 -22.36 -10.71 1.26
CA ILE A 283 -21.00 -11.26 1.13
C ILE A 283 -21.02 -12.78 1.03
N GLN A 284 -21.75 -13.44 1.92
CA GLN A 284 -21.87 -14.90 1.94
C GLN A 284 -22.57 -15.44 0.70
N SER A 285 -23.55 -14.71 0.17
CA SER A 285 -24.33 -15.14 -1.01
C SER A 285 -23.57 -14.96 -2.33
N TYR A 286 -22.89 -13.83 -2.49
CA TYR A 286 -22.41 -13.37 -3.80
C TYR A 286 -20.88 -13.21 -3.91
N HIS A 287 -20.16 -13.11 -2.79
CA HIS A 287 -18.72 -12.81 -2.77
C HIS A 287 -17.86 -14.00 -2.31
N LYS A 288 -18.20 -15.22 -2.75
CA LYS A 288 -17.52 -16.48 -2.35
C LYS A 288 -16.01 -16.54 -2.64
N SER A 289 -15.53 -15.73 -3.59
CA SER A 289 -14.10 -15.63 -3.93
C SER A 289 -13.33 -14.63 -3.07
N LEU A 290 -14.00 -13.97 -2.12
CA LEU A 290 -13.41 -12.90 -1.31
C LEU A 290 -12.37 -13.48 -0.35
N LYS A 291 -11.14 -12.97 -0.47
CA LYS A 291 -9.95 -13.36 0.31
C LYS A 291 -9.52 -12.27 1.29
N SER A 292 -9.74 -11.01 0.97
CA SER A 292 -9.33 -9.88 1.82
C SER A 292 -10.50 -8.94 2.07
N LEU A 293 -10.78 -8.64 3.33
CA LEU A 293 -11.81 -7.69 3.74
C LEU A 293 -11.22 -6.62 4.67
N THR A 294 -11.39 -5.35 4.29
CA THR A 294 -11.09 -4.20 5.14
C THR A 294 -12.37 -3.47 5.55
N ILE A 295 -12.54 -3.22 6.84
CA ILE A 295 -13.70 -2.52 7.41
C ILE A 295 -13.20 -1.19 7.99
N GLN A 296 -13.70 -0.03 7.51
CA GLN A 296 -13.19 1.29 7.94
C GLN A 296 -13.55 1.63 9.39
N ASN A 297 -14.70 1.17 9.85
CA ASN A 297 -15.20 1.49 11.17
C ASN A 297 -15.54 0.21 11.90
N THR A 298 -14.95 0.03 13.07
CA THR A 298 -15.24 -1.08 13.97
C THR A 298 -16.75 -1.25 14.12
N PRO A 299 -17.31 -2.42 13.73
CA PRO A 299 -18.76 -2.61 13.76
C PRO A 299 -19.26 -2.58 15.20
N LYS A 300 -20.43 -1.95 15.39
CA LYS A 300 -21.09 -1.89 16.70
C LYS A 300 -21.57 -3.26 17.19
N ASN A 301 -21.86 -4.17 16.25
CA ASN A 301 -22.33 -5.52 16.55
C ASN A 301 -21.21 -6.55 16.27
N LEU A 302 -20.65 -7.12 17.34
CA LEU A 302 -19.61 -8.14 17.27
C LEU A 302 -20.14 -9.50 16.80
N GLU A 303 -21.44 -9.77 16.88
CA GLU A 303 -22.07 -10.99 16.34
C GLU A 303 -21.80 -11.11 14.83
N CYS A 304 -21.84 -9.99 14.10
CA CYS A 304 -21.53 -9.98 12.69
C CYS A 304 -20.06 -10.35 12.42
N MET A 305 -19.14 -9.89 13.26
CA MET A 305 -17.72 -10.23 13.17
C MET A 305 -17.45 -11.70 13.48
N ILE A 306 -18.14 -12.26 14.47
CA ILE A 306 -18.08 -13.69 14.81
C ILE A 306 -18.55 -14.53 13.62
N LYS A 307 -19.66 -14.16 12.99
CA LYS A 307 -20.17 -14.86 11.79
C LYS A 307 -19.26 -14.66 10.57
N LEU A 308 -18.64 -13.49 10.42
CA LEU A 308 -17.65 -13.22 9.37
C LEU A 308 -16.44 -14.16 9.51
N MET A 309 -15.97 -14.44 10.73
CA MET A 309 -14.86 -15.38 10.89
C MET A 309 -15.19 -16.79 10.40
N LYS A 310 -16.47 -17.18 10.35
CA LYS A 310 -16.90 -18.47 9.75
C LYS A 310 -16.93 -18.45 8.22
N PHE A 311 -16.61 -17.32 7.58
CA PHE A 311 -16.55 -17.21 6.13
C PHE A 311 -15.29 -17.91 5.58
N GLY A 312 -15.49 -19.12 5.05
CA GLY A 312 -14.45 -20.08 4.72
C GLY A 312 -13.56 -19.76 3.52
N SER A 313 -13.52 -18.53 3.01
CA SER A 313 -12.55 -18.11 1.98
C SER A 313 -11.67 -16.94 2.42
N LEU A 314 -11.92 -16.36 3.59
CA LEU A 314 -11.22 -15.16 4.06
C LEU A 314 -9.79 -15.50 4.51
N GLU A 315 -8.80 -14.93 3.83
CA GLU A 315 -7.38 -15.06 4.15
C GLU A 315 -6.85 -13.83 4.91
N SER A 316 -7.47 -12.65 4.77
CA SER A 316 -7.02 -11.41 5.40
C SER A 316 -8.20 -10.58 5.91
N LEU A 317 -8.13 -10.17 7.18
CA LEU A 317 -9.10 -9.28 7.80
C LEU A 317 -8.41 -8.05 8.39
N LYS A 318 -8.88 -6.86 8.00
CA LYS A 318 -8.43 -5.58 8.56
C LYS A 318 -9.59 -4.78 9.09
N ILE A 319 -9.51 -4.35 10.35
CA ILE A 319 -10.50 -3.52 11.02
C ILE A 319 -9.82 -2.19 11.37
N LYS A 320 -10.31 -1.10 10.78
CA LYS A 320 -9.85 0.26 11.06
C LYS A 320 -10.73 0.91 12.14
N PRO A 321 -10.20 1.86 12.92
CA PRO A 321 -10.94 2.49 14.00
C PRO A 321 -12.01 3.41 13.44
N GLN A 322 -13.10 3.58 14.19
CA GLN A 322 -14.07 4.62 13.88
C GLN A 322 -13.41 6.00 13.92
N LEU A 323 -13.42 6.72 12.80
CA LEU A 323 -12.74 8.01 12.63
C LEU A 323 -13.20 9.07 13.65
N SER A 324 -14.47 9.05 14.04
CA SER A 324 -15.04 10.02 14.98
C SER A 324 -14.58 9.79 16.42
N HIS A 325 -14.30 8.54 16.83
CA HIS A 325 -13.91 8.20 18.21
C HIS A 325 -12.81 7.11 18.24
N PRO A 326 -11.57 7.45 17.84
CA PRO A 326 -10.48 6.49 17.62
C PRO A 326 -10.00 5.76 18.89
N ARG A 327 -10.43 6.19 20.09
CA ARG A 327 -10.07 5.59 21.39
C ARG A 327 -11.19 4.78 22.05
N SER A 328 -12.40 4.73 21.48
CA SER A 328 -13.59 4.19 22.19
C SER A 328 -14.03 2.79 21.77
N THR A 329 -13.50 2.24 20.67
CA THR A 329 -13.94 0.94 20.14
C THR A 329 -12.92 -0.12 20.49
N ALA A 330 -13.00 -0.66 21.70
CA ALA A 330 -12.26 -1.85 22.08
C ALA A 330 -12.97 -3.10 21.55
N ILE A 331 -12.24 -4.03 20.92
CA ILE A 331 -12.79 -5.33 20.53
C ILE A 331 -12.46 -6.32 21.62
N ASN A 332 -13.35 -6.42 22.61
CA ASN A 332 -13.13 -7.16 23.84
C ASN A 332 -14.13 -8.32 24.03
N ASP A 333 -14.20 -9.21 23.04
CA ASP A 333 -15.16 -10.32 23.04
C ASP A 333 -14.46 -11.66 22.80
N SER A 334 -14.53 -12.56 23.79
CA SER A 334 -13.91 -13.90 23.72
C SER A 334 -14.47 -14.76 22.60
N GLU A 335 -15.72 -14.57 22.20
CA GLU A 335 -16.34 -15.34 21.12
C GLU A 335 -15.74 -14.97 19.76
N PHE A 336 -15.41 -13.69 19.55
CA PHE A 336 -14.72 -13.27 18.33
C PHE A 336 -13.38 -13.98 18.19
N PHE A 337 -12.54 -13.96 19.23
CA PHE A 337 -11.23 -14.62 19.19
C PHE A 337 -11.35 -16.13 19.10
N SER A 338 -12.34 -16.74 19.74
CA SER A 338 -12.64 -18.18 19.57
C SER A 338 -13.04 -18.50 18.12
N ALA A 339 -13.85 -17.65 17.50
CA ALA A 339 -14.29 -17.81 16.11
C ALA A 339 -13.14 -17.64 15.11
N THR A 340 -12.13 -16.82 15.42
CA THR A 340 -10.92 -16.75 14.57
C THR A 340 -10.24 -18.11 14.44
N CYS A 341 -10.25 -18.91 15.51
CA CYS A 341 -9.63 -20.23 15.51
C CYS A 341 -10.42 -21.27 14.67
N ALA A 342 -11.63 -20.94 14.22
CA ALA A 342 -12.47 -21.78 13.37
C ALA A 342 -12.30 -21.52 11.87
N ASN A 343 -11.57 -20.46 11.46
CA ASN A 343 -11.34 -20.15 10.05
C ASN A 343 -10.04 -20.78 9.54
N PRO A 344 -10.07 -21.88 8.78
CA PRO A 344 -8.83 -22.60 8.43
C PRO A 344 -7.93 -21.86 7.42
N TYR A 345 -8.37 -20.72 6.86
CA TYR A 345 -7.67 -20.00 5.80
C TYR A 345 -7.11 -18.65 6.24
N ILE A 346 -7.50 -18.12 7.42
CA ILE A 346 -7.08 -16.79 7.86
C ILE A 346 -5.56 -16.74 8.08
N LYS A 347 -4.87 -15.87 7.35
CA LYS A 347 -3.42 -15.66 7.39
C LYS A 347 -3.03 -14.38 8.09
N THR A 348 -3.83 -13.34 7.91
CA THR A 348 -3.55 -11.99 8.40
C THR A 348 -4.74 -11.43 9.15
N ILE A 349 -4.51 -10.96 10.37
CA ILE A 349 -5.49 -10.19 11.14
C ILE A 349 -4.85 -8.87 11.56
N GLN A 350 -5.48 -7.76 11.17
CA GLN A 350 -5.13 -6.42 11.59
C GLN A 350 -6.30 -5.75 12.32
N ILE A 351 -6.11 -5.35 13.57
CA ILE A 351 -7.12 -4.67 14.39
C ILE A 351 -6.56 -3.32 14.83
N ASP A 352 -6.90 -2.24 14.13
CA ASP A 352 -6.47 -0.87 14.46
C ASP A 352 -7.34 -0.23 15.57
N SER A 353 -7.90 -1.07 16.44
CA SER A 353 -8.72 -0.78 17.63
C SER A 353 -8.05 -1.39 18.87
N ILE A 354 -8.34 -0.87 20.06
CA ILE A 354 -7.73 -1.36 21.31
C ILE A 354 -8.13 -2.82 21.55
N VAL A 355 -7.16 -3.69 21.83
CA VAL A 355 -7.36 -5.11 22.20
C VAL A 355 -6.65 -5.43 23.50
N GLN A 356 -7.37 -6.04 24.45
CA GLN A 356 -6.81 -6.47 25.73
C GLN A 356 -5.89 -7.70 25.59
N SER A 357 -4.90 -7.80 26.49
CA SER A 357 -3.88 -8.85 26.48
C SER A 357 -4.44 -10.27 26.51
N ARG A 358 -5.45 -10.51 27.36
CA ARG A 358 -6.12 -11.83 27.47
C ARG A 358 -6.62 -12.39 26.14
N TYR A 359 -7.08 -11.52 25.23
CA TYR A 359 -7.63 -11.93 23.95
C TYR A 359 -6.54 -12.23 22.91
N ILE A 360 -5.48 -11.44 22.91
CA ILE A 360 -4.28 -11.74 22.13
C ILE A 360 -3.65 -13.05 22.60
N SER A 361 -3.52 -13.24 23.92
CA SER A 361 -3.08 -14.53 24.52
C SER A 361 -3.93 -15.70 24.04
N GLN A 362 -5.26 -15.57 24.04
CA GLN A 362 -6.15 -16.63 23.56
C GLN A 362 -5.87 -17.01 22.11
N LEU A 363 -5.73 -16.02 21.22
CA LEU A 363 -5.43 -16.24 19.82
C LEU A 363 -4.03 -16.85 19.60
N LEU A 364 -3.03 -16.43 20.38
CA LEU A 364 -1.69 -17.01 20.33
C LEU A 364 -1.68 -18.47 20.82
N ARG A 365 -2.43 -18.79 21.88
CA ARG A 365 -2.57 -20.15 22.42
C ARG A 365 -3.33 -21.08 21.48
N CYS A 366 -4.26 -20.56 20.66
CA CYS A 366 -4.89 -21.35 19.61
C CYS A 366 -3.86 -21.93 18.61
N ASN A 367 -2.69 -21.29 18.48
CA ASN A 367 -1.64 -21.70 17.55
C ASN A 367 -2.19 -22.03 16.15
N HIS A 368 -3.01 -21.11 15.62
CA HIS A 368 -3.79 -21.31 14.41
C HIS A 368 -2.88 -21.66 13.21
N PRO A 369 -3.16 -22.74 12.44
CA PRO A 369 -2.21 -23.31 11.47
C PRO A 369 -1.90 -22.38 10.29
N SER A 370 -2.85 -21.54 9.87
CA SER A 370 -2.63 -20.62 8.75
C SER A 370 -2.27 -19.19 9.17
N LEU A 371 -2.46 -18.82 10.45
CA LEU A 371 -2.30 -17.44 10.88
C LEU A 371 -0.82 -17.12 11.05
N THR A 372 -0.29 -16.28 10.17
CA THR A 372 1.14 -15.92 10.12
C THR A 372 1.40 -14.46 10.48
N SER A 373 0.40 -13.58 10.34
CA SER A 373 0.55 -12.14 10.62
C SER A 373 -0.53 -11.61 11.54
N LEU A 374 -0.10 -10.95 12.62
CA LEU A 374 -0.95 -10.31 13.60
C LEU A 374 -0.52 -8.87 13.84
N SER A 375 -1.44 -7.93 13.65
CA SER A 375 -1.22 -6.51 13.96
C SER A 375 -2.38 -5.96 14.78
N PHE A 376 -2.09 -5.26 15.87
CA PHE A 376 -3.14 -4.71 16.73
C PHE A 376 -2.68 -3.48 17.51
N VAL A 377 -3.65 -2.70 18.02
CA VAL A 377 -3.40 -1.63 18.98
C VAL A 377 -3.58 -2.19 20.39
N PRO A 378 -2.51 -2.37 21.18
CA PRO A 378 -2.63 -2.75 22.58
C PRO A 378 -3.20 -1.60 23.44
N GLU A 379 -3.70 -1.95 24.62
CA GLU A 379 -4.11 -0.97 25.64
C GLU A 379 -2.92 -0.17 26.17
N ASP A 380 -1.83 -0.85 26.52
CA ASP A 380 -0.58 -0.26 26.99
C ASP A 380 0.61 -1.24 26.81
N HIS A 381 1.75 -0.93 27.43
CA HIS A 381 2.97 -1.72 27.34
C HIS A 381 2.95 -3.03 28.15
N SER A 382 2.04 -3.21 29.11
CA SER A 382 1.88 -4.45 29.90
C SER A 382 1.47 -5.64 29.04
N ILE A 383 0.93 -5.38 27.84
CA ILE A 383 0.61 -6.38 26.84
C ILE A 383 1.73 -7.39 26.61
N LEU A 384 2.98 -6.92 26.52
CA LEU A 384 4.09 -7.77 26.11
C LEU A 384 4.52 -8.73 27.23
N PRO A 385 4.71 -8.28 28.49
CA PRO A 385 4.83 -9.18 29.64
C PRO A 385 3.73 -10.24 29.69
N ASP A 386 2.47 -9.84 29.48
CA ASP A 386 1.30 -10.71 29.61
C ASP A 386 1.31 -11.84 28.57
N ILE A 387 1.62 -11.52 27.31
CA ILE A 387 1.56 -12.49 26.20
C ILE A 387 2.90 -13.19 25.94
N LYS A 388 3.97 -12.85 26.69
CA LYS A 388 5.34 -13.32 26.48
C LYS A 388 5.45 -14.83 26.29
N ASN A 389 4.90 -15.59 27.24
CA ASN A 389 5.01 -17.06 27.21
C ASN A 389 4.22 -17.65 26.05
N ASP A 390 3.08 -17.04 25.69
CA ASP A 390 2.26 -17.48 24.56
C ASP A 390 2.98 -17.22 23.24
N LEU A 391 3.62 -16.05 23.09
CA LEU A 391 4.47 -15.74 21.94
C LEU A 391 5.67 -16.69 21.82
N MET A 392 6.36 -16.97 22.93
CA MET A 392 7.50 -17.89 22.94
C MET A 392 7.15 -19.31 22.47
N ASN A 393 5.91 -19.74 22.68
CA ASN A 393 5.46 -21.10 22.37
C ASN A 393 4.66 -21.17 21.05
N ASN A 394 4.33 -20.04 20.43
CA ASN A 394 3.58 -20.00 19.18
C ASN A 394 4.46 -20.44 18.00
N LYS A 395 3.93 -21.31 17.12
CA LYS A 395 4.70 -21.95 16.04
C LYS A 395 4.47 -21.32 14.67
N ASN A 396 3.43 -20.49 14.51
CA ASN A 396 2.94 -20.10 13.18
C ASN A 396 3.07 -18.59 12.92
N ILE A 397 3.04 -17.74 13.95
CA ILE A 397 3.18 -16.29 13.80
C ILE A 397 4.60 -15.96 13.33
N GLN A 398 4.69 -15.34 12.16
CA GLN A 398 5.92 -14.87 11.52
C GLN A 398 6.05 -13.35 11.59
N SER A 399 4.94 -12.61 11.60
CA SER A 399 4.91 -11.15 11.63
C SER A 399 4.02 -10.66 12.76
N LEU A 400 4.60 -9.88 13.69
CA LEU A 400 3.89 -9.31 14.84
C LEU A 400 4.11 -7.80 14.90
N THR A 401 3.02 -7.04 14.91
CA THR A 401 3.07 -5.57 14.88
C THR A 401 2.19 -4.95 15.95
N PHE A 402 2.81 -4.33 16.95
CA PHE A 402 2.15 -3.51 17.95
C PHE A 402 1.97 -2.09 17.40
N ARG A 403 0.75 -1.56 17.38
CA ARG A 403 0.45 -0.25 16.79
C ARG A 403 0.12 0.79 17.85
N LYS A 404 0.49 2.05 17.61
CA LYS A 404 0.09 3.21 18.44
C LYS A 404 0.41 3.10 19.94
N LEU A 405 1.44 2.33 20.33
CA LEU A 405 1.95 2.38 21.71
C LEU A 405 2.56 3.75 22.02
N LEU A 406 2.58 4.12 23.30
CA LEU A 406 3.27 5.33 23.74
C LEU A 406 4.80 5.12 23.71
N LYS A 407 5.55 6.21 23.89
CA LYS A 407 7.01 6.13 23.99
C LYS A 407 7.41 5.64 25.38
N LEU A 408 8.35 4.70 25.43
CA LEU A 408 9.00 4.27 26.66
C LEU A 408 10.37 4.92 26.82
N PHE A 409 10.77 5.14 28.06
CA PHE A 409 12.08 5.68 28.43
C PHE A 409 12.62 4.94 29.67
N GLY A 410 13.94 4.95 29.85
CA GLY A 410 14.59 4.44 31.05
C GLY A 410 14.38 2.94 31.30
N GLU A 411 14.19 2.57 32.57
CA GLU A 411 14.13 1.17 33.02
C GLU A 411 12.97 0.37 32.39
N GLU A 412 11.84 1.01 32.08
CA GLU A 412 10.70 0.37 31.44
C GLU A 412 11.04 -0.07 30.00
N ALA A 413 11.76 0.78 29.25
CA ALA A 413 12.24 0.44 27.91
C ALA A 413 13.21 -0.74 27.96
N ASN A 414 14.15 -0.74 28.90
CA ASN A 414 15.11 -1.82 29.10
C ASN A 414 14.43 -3.14 29.49
N THR A 415 13.36 -3.06 30.31
CA THR A 415 12.56 -4.22 30.69
C THR A 415 11.84 -4.82 29.49
N MET A 416 11.17 -3.99 28.68
CA MET A 416 10.52 -4.44 27.45
C MET A 416 11.51 -5.05 26.47
N PHE A 417 12.70 -4.46 26.34
CA PHE A 417 13.73 -5.00 25.47
C PHE A 417 14.23 -6.39 25.90
N LYS A 418 14.46 -6.59 27.21
CA LYS A 418 14.80 -7.91 27.74
C LYS A 418 13.72 -8.93 27.42
N ILE A 419 12.45 -8.55 27.51
CA ILE A 419 11.32 -9.42 27.17
C ILE A 419 11.31 -9.75 25.66
N ILE A 420 11.46 -8.74 24.79
CA ILE A 420 11.51 -8.92 23.33
C ILE A 420 12.63 -9.88 22.95
N THR A 421 13.83 -9.66 23.51
CA THR A 421 15.00 -10.49 23.26
C THR A 421 14.71 -11.95 23.62
N GLN A 422 14.16 -12.19 24.81
CA GLN A 422 13.82 -13.54 25.24
C GLN A 422 12.79 -14.19 24.31
N ILE A 423 11.79 -13.44 23.83
CA ILE A 423 10.79 -13.94 22.87
C ILE A 423 11.46 -14.36 21.57
N LEU A 424 12.30 -13.50 20.99
CA LEU A 424 12.94 -13.73 19.69
C LEU A 424 14.02 -14.81 19.74
N GLU A 425 14.72 -14.96 20.87
CA GLU A 425 15.67 -16.05 21.08
C GLU A 425 14.99 -17.42 21.12
N LYS A 426 13.78 -17.50 21.72
CA LYS A 426 13.05 -18.75 21.88
C LYS A 426 12.13 -19.07 20.71
N ASN A 427 11.54 -18.05 20.07
CA ASN A 427 10.66 -18.21 18.91
C ASN A 427 11.34 -17.69 17.64
N THR A 428 12.04 -18.59 16.96
CA THR A 428 12.75 -18.30 15.70
C THR A 428 11.83 -18.21 14.49
N ASN A 429 10.53 -18.46 14.62
CA ASN A 429 9.58 -18.34 13.51
C ASN A 429 9.23 -16.88 13.21
N ILE A 430 9.38 -15.98 14.20
CA ILE A 430 9.11 -14.55 14.04
C ILE A 430 10.23 -13.92 13.19
N THR A 431 9.89 -13.55 11.96
CA THR A 431 10.80 -12.87 11.02
C THR A 431 10.60 -11.35 11.01
N GLU A 432 9.42 -10.88 11.39
CA GLU A 432 9.08 -9.46 11.49
C GLU A 432 8.50 -9.16 12.87
N PHE A 433 9.14 -8.25 13.62
CA PHE A 433 8.68 -7.84 14.94
C PHE A 433 8.74 -6.31 15.03
N TYR A 434 7.57 -5.68 15.11
CA TYR A 434 7.44 -4.24 15.24
C TYR A 434 6.85 -3.85 16.59
N TYR A 435 7.66 -3.20 17.41
CA TYR A 435 7.26 -2.62 18.68
C TYR A 435 7.71 -1.16 18.71
N PRO A 436 6.79 -0.19 18.54
CA PRO A 436 7.17 1.19 18.32
C PRO A 436 7.79 1.81 19.58
N TYR A 437 8.69 2.78 19.33
CA TYR A 437 9.25 3.70 20.33
C TYR A 437 10.16 3.09 21.41
N LEU A 438 10.88 2.02 21.11
CA LEU A 438 12.00 1.57 21.94
C LEU A 438 13.24 2.41 21.64
N TYR A 439 13.48 3.43 22.46
CA TYR A 439 14.74 4.17 22.48
C TYR A 439 15.73 3.45 23.41
N MET A 440 16.90 3.10 22.89
CA MET A 440 17.98 2.46 23.66
C MET A 440 19.33 3.08 23.34
N GLU A 441 20.24 2.95 24.30
CA GLU A 441 21.66 3.23 24.15
C GLU A 441 22.38 2.03 23.48
N THR A 442 23.41 2.35 22.70
CA THR A 442 24.07 1.47 21.73
C THR A 442 24.72 0.21 22.29
N GLU A 443 25.15 0.24 23.56
CA GLU A 443 26.04 -0.77 24.13
C GLU A 443 25.29 -2.05 24.54
N GLU A 444 23.98 -1.96 24.78
CA GLU A 444 23.13 -3.08 25.21
C GLU A 444 22.67 -3.99 24.05
N LEU A 445 22.88 -3.56 22.79
CA LEU A 445 22.39 -4.24 21.58
C LEU A 445 23.37 -5.27 20.99
N ALA A 446 24.66 -5.16 21.30
CA ALA A 446 25.71 -5.99 20.70
C ALA A 446 25.59 -7.52 20.93
N PRO A 447 25.12 -8.02 22.09
CA PRO A 447 25.07 -9.48 22.34
C PRO A 447 24.03 -10.23 21.51
N ILE A 448 22.95 -9.57 21.10
CA ILE A 448 21.79 -10.19 20.43
C ILE A 448 22.08 -10.42 18.95
N PHE A 449 22.68 -9.44 18.29
CA PHE A 449 23.06 -9.53 16.88
C PHE A 449 24.23 -10.50 16.63
N ASN A 450 25.06 -10.75 17.65
CA ASN A 450 26.15 -11.72 17.56
C ASN A 450 25.70 -13.18 17.75
N ARG A 451 24.45 -13.43 18.16
CA ARG A 451 23.94 -14.78 18.48
C ARG A 451 22.81 -15.28 17.58
N SER A 452 22.09 -14.40 16.87
CA SER A 452 21.03 -14.85 15.96
C SER A 452 21.63 -15.45 14.67
N THR A 453 21.43 -16.74 14.44
CA THR A 453 21.81 -17.42 13.19
C THR A 453 20.85 -17.13 12.03
N SER A 454 19.73 -16.44 12.27
CA SER A 454 18.75 -16.06 11.25
C SER A 454 19.10 -14.73 10.59
N SER A 455 19.57 -14.78 9.34
CA SER A 455 19.99 -13.65 8.51
C SER A 455 18.86 -12.71 8.02
N LEU A 456 17.63 -12.83 8.55
CA LEU A 456 16.43 -12.15 8.01
C LEU A 456 15.50 -11.55 9.08
N LEU A 457 16.00 -11.26 10.28
CA LEU A 457 15.19 -10.61 11.30
C LEU A 457 15.05 -9.10 11.00
N LYS A 458 13.84 -8.66 10.62
CA LYS A 458 13.54 -7.23 10.49
C LYS A 458 13.04 -6.68 11.82
N ILE A 459 13.96 -6.08 12.55
CA ILE A 459 13.69 -5.37 13.79
C ILE A 459 13.47 -3.88 13.48
N ALA A 460 12.23 -3.42 13.52
CA ALA A 460 11.92 -1.99 13.40
C ALA A 460 11.68 -1.39 14.80
N LEU A 461 12.76 -1.20 15.55
CA LEU A 461 12.74 -0.61 16.91
C LEU A 461 13.03 0.89 16.95
N PHE A 462 13.67 1.47 15.92
CA PHE A 462 14.36 2.76 16.06
C PHE A 462 13.76 3.88 15.22
N LYS A 463 13.51 5.05 15.83
CA LYS A 463 13.24 6.32 15.13
C LYS A 463 14.53 7.10 14.82
N LYS A 464 15.64 6.77 15.50
CA LYS A 464 16.98 7.34 15.29
C LYS A 464 18.02 6.27 15.63
N VAL A 465 18.87 5.91 14.68
CA VAL A 465 19.91 4.87 14.84
C VAL A 465 21.22 5.57 15.17
N ASP A 466 21.85 5.18 16.28
CA ASP A 466 23.21 5.63 16.62
C ASP A 466 24.20 5.23 15.49
N PRO A 467 25.12 6.11 15.07
CA PRO A 467 26.08 5.83 14.00
C PRO A 467 26.92 4.56 14.20
N LYS A 468 27.26 4.19 15.45
CA LYS A 468 28.00 2.96 15.77
C LYS A 468 27.11 1.73 15.61
N LEU A 469 25.84 1.81 15.99
CA LEU A 469 24.86 0.72 15.81
C LEU A 469 24.58 0.46 14.34
N LYS A 470 24.46 1.52 13.54
CA LYS A 470 24.28 1.42 12.09
C LYS A 470 25.39 0.59 11.44
N LEU A 471 26.63 0.79 11.90
CA LEU A 471 27.81 0.07 11.41
C LEU A 471 27.77 -1.43 11.77
N LEU A 472 27.26 -1.77 12.95
CA LEU A 472 27.04 -3.16 13.40
C LEU A 472 25.89 -3.85 12.65
N LEU A 473 24.75 -3.16 12.48
CA LEU A 473 23.57 -3.66 11.77
C LEU A 473 23.84 -3.87 10.26
N ASP A 474 24.60 -2.95 9.65
CA ASP A 474 25.03 -3.04 8.25
C ASP A 474 25.97 -4.24 7.99
N ASN A 475 26.68 -4.71 9.02
CA ASN A 475 27.57 -5.88 8.92
C ASN A 475 26.83 -7.23 9.10
N ASN A 476 25.63 -7.22 9.69
CA ASN A 476 24.85 -8.43 10.03
C ASN A 476 23.56 -8.60 9.19
N PHE A 477 23.42 -7.90 8.05
CA PHE A 477 22.26 -7.98 7.13
C PHE A 477 20.90 -7.59 7.72
N ILE A 478 20.87 -6.65 8.66
CA ILE A 478 19.63 -6.21 9.32
C ILE A 478 19.12 -4.92 8.66
N GLU A 479 17.92 -4.97 8.05
CA GLU A 479 17.29 -3.79 7.45
C GLU A 479 16.81 -2.81 8.54
N ASN A 480 17.50 -1.67 8.66
CA ASN A 480 17.00 -0.51 9.38
C ASN A 480 15.88 0.18 8.58
N VAL A 481 14.65 0.16 9.10
CA VAL A 481 13.55 0.99 8.56
C VAL A 481 13.59 2.35 9.28
N ASN A 482 14.05 3.38 8.56
CA ASN A 482 14.05 4.75 9.06
C ASN A 482 12.67 5.38 8.85
N PHE A 483 11.99 5.78 9.93
CA PHE A 483 10.68 6.44 9.85
C PHE A 483 10.84 7.96 9.81
N SER A 484 11.18 8.50 8.64
CA SER A 484 11.05 9.93 8.36
C SER A 484 9.74 10.18 7.60
N GLN A 485 8.59 9.95 8.25
CA GLN A 485 7.26 10.52 7.93
C GLN A 485 6.18 9.80 8.76
N PHE A 486 6.08 10.19 10.03
CA PHE A 486 4.84 10.16 10.80
C PHE A 486 4.87 11.43 11.65
N ASN A 487 4.63 12.55 10.97
CA ASN A 487 4.02 13.74 11.55
C ASN A 487 2.55 13.73 11.08
N TYR A 488 1.65 14.18 11.95
CA TYR A 488 0.18 13.99 11.93
C TYR A 488 -0.20 12.56 12.36
N TYR A 489 -0.43 12.28 13.66
CA TYR A 489 -1.39 12.89 14.60
C TYR A 489 -0.92 12.76 16.05
#